data_AF-A0A931BX48-F1
#
_entry.id   AF-A0A931BX48-F1
#
_cell.length_a   1.000
_cell.length_b   1.000
_cell.length_c   1.000
_cell.angle_alpha   90.00
_cell.angle_beta   90.00
_cell.angle_gamma   90.00
#
_symmetry.space_group_name_H-M   'P 1'
#
loop_
_entity.id
_entity.type
_entity.pdbx_description
1 polymer ?
#
loop_
_entity_poly.entity_id
_entity_poly.type
_entity_poly.pdbx_seq_one_letter_code
_entity_poly.pdbx_strand_id
1 'polypeptide(L)'
;MASELIVETFPSEHSRYQLSQDFKTQFPSLYSIVGLSRRWDPGTILKACFYGGSEAVNRRISTVAKLWLDGVNLSFDFIDDDGKLRDCNVPDVEKESQIRIGFSCRGSWALLGTEATDPTIGSAPTCAAPAQTVNLSKVQVANVNESSFNRDVLHELGHVLGFYHEHMRCDAEYDSAEMVSWLKQNLNMTEEEIGRQFYLPSQASDRYGSAIAMSDKIDTKSIEFYSMPAIFFKRREASPCYVSPLPVTLSDQDRAAAQKAYPFDAAQIVALRDELKQGLEAIQLQITSSVAAIALADSIFSGRLSAEIRSDGMAETQQPQDSSTNLKLDDVRAVQNRTLADLRAAEALLKTRLGR
;
A
#
# COMPACT_ATOMS: atom_id res chain seq x y z
N MET A 1 21.70 18.68 -3.13
CA MET A 1 20.73 18.44 -2.04
C MET A 1 19.61 17.52 -2.55
N ALA A 2 19.96 16.32 -3.01
CA ALA A 2 19.02 15.39 -3.68
C ALA A 2 19.08 13.96 -3.07
N SER A 3 19.63 13.81 -1.86
CA SER A 3 19.92 12.48 -1.29
C SER A 3 18.87 11.93 -0.32
N GLU A 4 17.74 12.63 -0.11
CA GLU A 4 16.73 12.20 0.88
C GLU A 4 15.39 11.79 0.28
N LEU A 5 15.15 12.01 -1.02
CA LEU A 5 14.03 11.35 -1.68
C LEU A 5 14.43 9.93 -2.08
N ILE A 6 14.57 9.08 -1.08
CA ILE A 6 14.57 7.63 -1.31
C ILE A 6 13.12 7.29 -1.58
N VAL A 7 12.69 7.41 -2.84
CA VAL A 7 11.53 6.66 -3.31
C VAL A 7 11.82 5.21 -2.98
N GLU A 8 11.10 4.71 -1.98
CA GLU A 8 11.06 3.31 -1.64
C GLU A 8 10.58 2.63 -2.90
N THR A 9 11.52 2.05 -3.63
CA THR A 9 11.23 1.29 -4.83
C THR A 9 10.61 -0.02 -4.35
N PHE A 10 9.30 0.02 -4.08
CA PHE A 10 8.51 -1.14 -3.73
C PHE A 10 8.56 -2.15 -4.88
N PRO A 11 8.67 -3.46 -4.61
CA PRO A 11 8.35 -4.51 -5.57
C PRO A 11 6.88 -4.93 -5.53
N SER A 12 6.20 -4.74 -4.40
CA SER A 12 4.87 -5.31 -4.14
C SER A 12 3.71 -4.47 -4.68
N GLU A 13 3.87 -3.16 -4.79
CA GLU A 13 2.88 -2.30 -5.45
C GLU A 13 2.90 -2.43 -6.99
N HIS A 14 3.90 -3.13 -7.55
CA HIS A 14 4.05 -3.26 -9.00
C HIS A 14 2.99 -4.12 -9.68
N SER A 15 2.14 -4.85 -8.94
CA SER A 15 1.34 -5.89 -9.58
C SER A 15 -0.13 -5.59 -9.87
N ARG A 16 -0.80 -4.59 -9.25
CA ARG A 16 -2.29 -4.55 -9.32
C ARG A 16 -3.02 -3.20 -9.31
N TYR A 17 -2.36 -2.05 -9.48
CA TYR A 17 -3.11 -0.77 -9.48
C TYR A 17 -2.63 0.18 -10.57
N GLN A 18 -3.52 0.50 -11.53
CA GLN A 18 -3.31 1.52 -12.55
C GLN A 18 -4.43 2.56 -12.49
N LEU A 19 -4.05 3.84 -12.60
CA LEU A 19 -4.94 5.01 -12.54
C LEU A 19 -6.12 4.93 -13.52
N SER A 20 -7.30 5.31 -13.05
CA SER A 20 -8.34 5.88 -13.91
C SER A 20 -8.56 7.33 -13.47
N GLN A 21 -8.50 8.25 -14.42
CA GLN A 21 -8.46 9.71 -14.21
C GLN A 21 -9.79 10.31 -13.69
N ASP A 22 -10.86 9.53 -13.55
CA ASP A 22 -12.23 10.08 -13.50
C ASP A 22 -12.95 9.99 -12.15
N PHE A 23 -12.26 9.72 -11.04
CA PHE A 23 -12.94 9.52 -9.75
C PHE A 23 -12.61 10.59 -8.70
N LYS A 24 -13.10 11.81 -8.94
CA LYS A 24 -13.22 12.88 -7.94
C LYS A 24 -14.51 12.72 -7.12
N THR A 25 -14.64 11.65 -6.34
CA THR A 25 -15.70 11.58 -5.31
C THR A 25 -15.12 11.85 -3.93
N GLN A 26 -15.62 12.90 -3.30
CA GLN A 26 -15.32 13.29 -1.91
C GLN A 26 -15.75 12.18 -0.95
N PHE A 27 -14.79 11.38 -0.51
CA PHE A 27 -14.91 10.63 0.74
C PHE A 27 -14.32 11.47 1.88
N PRO A 28 -14.84 11.37 3.11
CA PRO A 28 -14.26 12.10 4.25
C PRO A 28 -12.79 11.68 4.44
N SER A 29 -11.90 12.66 4.62
CA SER A 29 -10.47 12.42 4.82
C SER A 29 -10.23 11.68 6.14
N LEU A 30 -9.76 10.44 6.06
CA LEU A 30 -9.49 9.56 7.19
C LEU A 30 -7.98 9.31 7.32
N TYR A 31 -7.42 9.39 8.52
CA TYR A 31 -5.97 9.38 8.83
C TYR A 31 -5.56 8.24 9.78
N SER A 32 -4.26 7.92 9.84
CA SER A 32 -3.66 6.76 10.53
C SER A 32 -4.32 5.44 10.15
N ILE A 33 -4.06 5.03 8.91
CA ILE A 33 -4.83 4.00 8.22
C ILE A 33 -4.17 2.64 8.37
N VAL A 34 -4.89 1.70 8.96
CA VAL A 34 -4.54 0.29 8.90
C VAL A 34 -5.46 -0.42 7.90
N GLY A 35 -4.89 -1.10 6.91
CA GLY A 35 -5.68 -1.89 5.97
C GLY A 35 -6.33 -3.10 6.66
N LEU A 36 -7.64 -3.11 6.88
CA LEU A 36 -8.40 -4.21 7.49
C LEU A 36 -8.21 -5.53 6.73
N SER A 37 -8.08 -5.47 5.40
CA SER A 37 -7.84 -6.65 4.57
C SER A 37 -6.40 -7.17 4.65
N ARG A 38 -5.48 -6.33 5.12
CA ARG A 38 -4.03 -6.61 5.17
C ARG A 38 -3.48 -6.76 6.59
N ARG A 39 -4.23 -6.40 7.63
CA ARG A 39 -3.83 -6.62 9.01
C ARG A 39 -3.79 -8.12 9.35
N TRP A 40 -2.98 -8.46 10.34
CA TRP A 40 -2.98 -9.77 10.97
C TRP A 40 -4.23 -9.98 11.81
N ASP A 41 -4.52 -11.23 12.19
CA ASP A 41 -5.58 -11.50 13.17
C ASP A 41 -5.09 -11.15 14.58
N PRO A 42 -5.92 -10.55 15.45
CA PRO A 42 -5.50 -10.27 16.82
C PRO A 42 -5.16 -11.58 17.53
N GLY A 43 -4.05 -11.59 18.25
CA GLY A 43 -3.45 -12.77 18.88
C GLY A 43 -2.38 -13.48 18.03
N THR A 44 -2.14 -13.02 16.79
CA THR A 44 -1.12 -13.63 15.92
C THR A 44 0.28 -13.44 16.50
N ILE A 45 1.05 -14.54 16.53
CA ILE A 45 2.50 -14.53 16.77
C ILE A 45 3.19 -14.50 15.42
N LEU A 46 3.90 -13.41 15.14
CA LEU A 46 4.62 -13.20 13.89
C LEU A 46 6.07 -13.63 14.08
N LYS A 47 6.43 -14.76 13.47
CA LYS A 47 7.80 -15.24 13.45
C LYS A 47 8.64 -14.36 12.53
N ALA A 48 9.80 -13.97 13.03
CA ALA A 48 10.75 -13.10 12.36
C ALA A 48 12.12 -13.77 12.27
N CYS A 49 12.78 -13.61 11.12
CA CYS A 49 14.16 -14.04 10.88
C CYS A 49 14.97 -12.94 10.18
N PHE A 50 16.30 -13.10 10.14
CA PHE A 50 17.21 -12.15 9.51
C PHE A 50 18.04 -12.79 8.39
N TYR A 51 18.17 -12.11 7.25
CA TYR A 51 19.19 -12.38 6.22
C TYR A 51 20.48 -11.64 6.59
N GLY A 52 21.22 -12.18 7.56
CA GLY A 52 22.48 -11.62 8.03
C GLY A 52 22.30 -10.46 9.03
N GLY A 53 23.22 -9.49 8.99
CA GLY A 53 23.36 -8.46 10.02
C GLY A 53 24.12 -8.93 11.26
N SER A 54 24.65 -7.99 12.04
CA SER A 54 25.33 -8.34 13.30
C SER A 54 24.30 -8.68 14.38
N GLU A 55 24.64 -9.59 15.29
CA GLU A 55 23.77 -9.95 16.41
C GLU A 55 23.33 -8.72 17.23
N ALA A 56 24.25 -7.77 17.47
CA ALA A 56 23.95 -6.54 18.18
C ALA A 56 22.90 -5.67 17.47
N VAL A 57 23.02 -5.53 16.13
CA VAL A 57 22.04 -4.80 15.32
C VAL A 57 20.69 -5.51 15.35
N ASN A 58 20.66 -6.83 15.14
CA ASN A 58 19.43 -7.60 15.08
C ASN A 58 18.68 -7.60 16.42
N ARG A 59 19.38 -7.74 17.55
CA ARG A 59 18.78 -7.59 18.89
C ARG A 59 18.19 -6.20 19.12
N ARG A 60 18.86 -5.16 18.61
CA ARG A 60 18.36 -3.79 18.68
C ARG A 60 17.10 -3.60 17.83
N ILE A 61 17.06 -4.12 16.61
CA ILE A 61 15.87 -4.14 15.75
C ILE A 61 14.71 -4.82 16.50
N SER A 62 14.94 -6.01 17.07
CA SER A 62 13.92 -6.74 17.83
C SER A 62 13.39 -5.95 19.03
N THR A 63 14.24 -5.14 19.68
CA THR A 63 13.85 -4.30 20.82
C THR A 63 13.00 -3.12 20.36
N VAL A 64 13.42 -2.42 19.32
CA VAL A 64 12.70 -1.25 18.78
C VAL A 64 11.37 -1.66 18.17
N ALA A 65 11.32 -2.76 17.41
CA ALA A 65 10.09 -3.27 16.81
C ALA A 65 9.01 -3.53 17.87
N LYS A 66 9.38 -4.05 19.05
CA LYS A 66 8.46 -4.32 20.14
C LYS A 66 7.82 -3.07 20.77
N LEU A 67 8.30 -1.86 20.47
CA LEU A 67 7.67 -0.62 20.94
C LEU A 67 6.26 -0.41 20.39
N TRP A 68 5.93 -1.03 19.25
CA TRP A 68 4.58 -1.08 18.70
C TRP A 68 3.61 -1.92 19.54
N LEU A 69 4.10 -2.87 20.33
CA LEU A 69 3.26 -3.93 20.92
C LEU A 69 2.57 -3.53 22.24
N ASP A 70 2.69 -2.28 22.67
CA ASP A 70 2.06 -1.79 23.89
C ASP A 70 0.53 -1.66 23.75
N GLY A 71 -0.21 -2.52 24.45
CA GLY A 71 -1.67 -2.62 24.35
C GLY A 71 -2.18 -3.25 23.05
N VAL A 72 -1.29 -3.84 22.25
CA VAL A 72 -1.58 -4.42 20.94
C VAL A 72 -1.61 -5.95 21.05
N ASN A 73 -2.70 -6.58 20.63
CA ASN A 73 -2.87 -8.02 20.64
C ASN A 73 -2.14 -8.67 19.45
N LEU A 74 -0.82 -8.59 19.45
CA LEU A 74 0.10 -9.28 18.54
C LEU A 74 1.41 -9.58 19.27
N SER A 75 2.25 -10.44 18.69
CA SER A 75 3.60 -10.67 19.21
C SER A 75 4.60 -10.82 18.09
N PHE A 76 5.80 -10.24 18.28
CA PHE A 76 6.94 -10.51 17.43
C PHE A 76 7.86 -11.54 18.07
N ASP A 77 8.05 -12.65 17.37
CA ASP A 77 8.92 -13.73 17.79
C ASP A 77 10.17 -13.79 16.90
N PHE A 78 11.29 -13.29 17.40
CA PHE A 78 12.58 -13.28 16.71
C PHE A 78 13.50 -14.45 17.13
N ILE A 79 13.12 -15.19 18.17
CA ILE A 79 14.00 -16.10 18.90
C ILE A 79 13.56 -17.55 18.64
N ASP A 80 14.47 -18.39 18.18
CA ASP A 80 14.22 -19.83 18.02
C ASP A 80 14.15 -20.56 19.37
N ASP A 81 13.84 -21.86 19.31
CA ASP A 81 13.67 -22.71 20.50
C ASP A 81 14.98 -22.86 21.32
N ASP A 82 16.14 -22.58 20.70
CA ASP A 82 17.46 -22.60 21.34
C ASP A 82 17.85 -21.23 21.96
N GLY A 83 16.96 -20.23 21.90
CA GLY A 83 17.22 -18.90 22.44
C GLY A 83 18.06 -17.99 21.53
N LYS A 84 18.24 -18.34 20.26
CA LYS A 84 19.03 -17.58 19.27
C LYS A 84 18.13 -16.80 18.32
N LEU A 85 18.68 -15.75 17.71
CA LEU A 85 17.97 -15.04 16.63
C LEU A 85 17.82 -15.97 15.43
N ARG A 86 16.61 -16.06 14.87
CA ARG A 86 16.32 -16.88 13.69
C ARG A 86 17.08 -16.41 12.45
N ASP A 87 17.73 -17.34 11.77
CA ASP A 87 18.44 -17.12 10.51
C ASP A 87 17.54 -17.47 9.32
N CYS A 88 17.26 -16.49 8.44
CA CYS A 88 16.45 -16.74 7.25
C CYS A 88 17.17 -17.63 6.21
N ASN A 89 18.48 -17.86 6.33
CA ASN A 89 19.17 -18.78 5.42
C ASN A 89 18.84 -20.26 5.71
N VAL A 90 18.14 -20.55 6.80
CA VAL A 90 17.60 -21.88 7.09
C VAL A 90 16.22 -22.00 6.40
N PRO A 91 16.04 -22.90 5.40
CA PRO A 91 14.84 -22.89 4.56
C PRO A 91 13.51 -23.04 5.29
N ASP A 92 13.44 -23.85 6.34
CA ASP A 92 12.20 -24.04 7.11
C ASP A 92 11.91 -22.82 7.99
N VAL A 93 12.94 -22.19 8.55
CA VAL A 93 12.82 -20.92 9.29
C VAL A 93 12.30 -19.82 8.37
N GLU A 94 12.83 -19.72 7.15
CA GLU A 94 12.36 -18.75 6.15
C GLU A 94 10.86 -18.92 5.86
N LYS A 95 10.46 -20.15 5.52
CA LYS A 95 9.07 -20.47 5.16
C LYS A 95 8.08 -20.21 6.29
N GLU A 96 8.49 -20.46 7.53
CA GLU A 96 7.65 -20.23 8.71
C GLU A 96 7.64 -18.78 9.19
N SER A 97 8.58 -17.94 8.73
CA SER A 97 8.70 -16.55 9.16
C SER A 97 7.89 -15.62 8.28
N GLN A 98 6.96 -14.88 8.91
CA GLN A 98 6.21 -13.82 8.24
C GLN A 98 7.09 -12.58 8.02
N ILE A 99 8.01 -12.31 8.95
CA ILE A 99 8.89 -11.14 8.91
C ILE A 99 10.30 -11.61 8.53
N ARG A 100 10.74 -11.33 7.31
CA ARG A 100 12.04 -11.78 6.79
C ARG A 100 12.87 -10.55 6.49
N ILE A 101 13.75 -10.19 7.43
CA ILE A 101 14.45 -8.90 7.45
C ILE A 101 15.78 -9.01 6.71
N GLY A 102 15.91 -8.27 5.63
CA GLY A 102 17.15 -8.07 4.89
C GLY A 102 17.71 -6.66 5.05
N PHE A 103 18.91 -6.46 4.50
CA PHE A 103 19.63 -5.18 4.56
C PHE A 103 20.26 -4.79 3.21
N SER A 104 20.20 -5.68 2.23
CA SER A 104 21.00 -5.60 1.00
C SER A 104 20.32 -4.83 -0.13
N CYS A 105 19.04 -4.48 0.00
CA CYS A 105 18.34 -3.77 -1.06
C CYS A 105 18.55 -2.27 -0.97
N ARG A 106 18.29 -1.61 -2.10
CA ARG A 106 18.15 -0.16 -2.15
C ARG A 106 16.91 0.28 -1.37
N GLY A 107 17.09 1.30 -0.54
CA GLY A 107 16.01 1.89 0.26
C GLY A 107 15.62 1.04 1.45
N SER A 108 14.90 1.60 2.41
CA SER A 108 14.18 0.78 3.41
C SER A 108 12.75 0.63 2.90
N TRP A 109 12.14 -0.52 3.15
CA TRP A 109 10.76 -0.81 2.74
C TRP A 109 10.26 -2.06 3.48
N ALA A 110 8.95 -2.22 3.58
CA ALA A 110 8.32 -3.43 4.08
C ALA A 110 7.04 -3.76 3.29
N LEU A 111 6.73 -5.05 3.18
CA LEU A 111 5.45 -5.51 2.70
C LEU A 111 4.35 -5.17 3.70
N LEU A 112 3.16 -4.87 3.19
CA LEU A 112 2.06 -4.40 4.01
C LEU A 112 1.32 -5.56 4.68
N GLY A 113 1.58 -5.78 5.96
CA GLY A 113 0.91 -6.79 6.77
C GLY A 113 0.95 -8.19 6.15
N THR A 114 -0.22 -8.81 5.98
CA THR A 114 -0.37 -10.18 5.48
C THR A 114 0.07 -10.37 4.03
N GLU A 115 0.38 -9.30 3.29
CA GLU A 115 1.05 -9.40 1.98
C GLU A 115 2.34 -10.21 2.06
N ALA A 116 3.01 -10.19 3.21
CA ALA A 116 4.18 -11.02 3.52
C ALA A 116 3.94 -12.55 3.40
N THR A 117 2.68 -12.98 3.35
CA THR A 117 2.27 -14.39 3.20
C THR A 117 1.79 -14.73 1.80
N ASP A 118 1.68 -13.77 0.89
CA ASP A 118 1.23 -13.99 -0.47
C ASP A 118 2.43 -14.39 -1.35
N PRO A 119 2.52 -15.64 -1.82
CA PRO A 119 3.63 -16.08 -2.68
C PRO A 119 3.62 -15.43 -4.07
N THR A 120 2.54 -14.74 -4.43
CA THR A 120 2.40 -14.01 -5.70
C THR A 120 2.91 -12.57 -5.62
N ILE A 121 3.08 -12.05 -4.40
CA ILE A 121 3.69 -10.74 -4.18
C ILE A 121 5.21 -10.97 -4.25
N GLY A 122 5.72 -10.73 -5.46
CA GLY A 122 7.06 -11.07 -5.85
C GLY A 122 8.12 -10.52 -4.89
N SER A 123 9.06 -11.41 -4.58
CA SER A 123 10.41 -11.11 -4.16
C SER A 123 10.94 -9.81 -4.76
N ALA A 124 11.53 -8.95 -3.93
CA ALA A 124 12.16 -7.72 -4.40
C ALA A 124 13.27 -8.03 -5.42
N PRO A 125 13.06 -7.77 -6.73
CA PRO A 125 13.95 -8.27 -7.79
C PRO A 125 15.33 -7.62 -7.75
N THR A 126 15.50 -6.55 -6.97
CA THR A 126 16.74 -5.80 -6.79
C THR A 126 17.59 -6.30 -5.62
N CYS A 127 17.22 -7.41 -4.99
CA CYS A 127 17.81 -7.84 -3.74
C CYS A 127 18.52 -9.19 -3.82
N ALA A 128 19.58 -9.34 -3.01
CA ALA A 128 20.32 -10.59 -2.90
C ALA A 128 19.50 -11.72 -2.24
N ALA A 129 18.61 -11.36 -1.31
CA ALA A 129 17.68 -12.28 -0.67
C ALA A 129 16.26 -12.07 -1.25
N PRO A 130 15.83 -12.85 -2.26
CA PRO A 130 14.59 -12.57 -2.96
C PRO A 130 13.37 -12.64 -2.03
N ALA A 131 13.32 -13.59 -1.10
CA ALA A 131 12.12 -13.82 -0.29
C ALA A 131 11.89 -12.81 0.85
N GLN A 132 12.77 -11.82 1.07
CA GLN A 132 12.60 -10.87 2.19
C GLN A 132 11.27 -10.12 2.13
N THR A 133 10.72 -9.78 3.29
CA THR A 133 9.47 -9.01 3.43
C THR A 133 9.70 -7.64 4.03
N VAL A 134 10.90 -7.40 4.56
CA VAL A 134 11.35 -6.12 5.10
C VAL A 134 12.79 -5.94 4.69
N ASN A 135 13.15 -4.74 4.24
CA ASN A 135 14.54 -4.33 4.05
C ASN A 135 14.84 -3.08 4.87
N LEU A 136 15.89 -3.14 5.69
CA LEU A 136 16.34 -2.04 6.55
C LEU A 136 17.74 -1.57 6.11
N SER A 137 17.87 -0.97 4.94
CA SER A 137 19.20 -0.61 4.41
C SER A 137 19.89 0.50 5.21
N LYS A 138 19.12 1.35 5.91
CA LYS A 138 19.67 2.51 6.62
C LYS A 138 20.25 2.17 8.00
N VAL A 139 19.91 1.01 8.58
CA VAL A 139 20.33 0.64 9.93
C VAL A 139 21.73 0.02 10.01
N GLN A 140 22.30 -0.37 8.86
CA GLN A 140 23.67 -0.91 8.77
C GLN A 140 24.72 0.13 8.36
N VAL A 141 24.31 1.40 8.20
CA VAL A 141 25.23 2.50 7.87
C VAL A 141 26.14 2.78 9.07
N ALA A 142 27.44 2.95 8.80
CA ALA A 142 28.41 3.29 9.84
C ALA A 142 27.99 4.58 10.58
N ASN A 143 28.00 4.53 11.92
CA ASN A 143 27.62 5.64 12.80
C ASN A 143 26.17 6.14 12.64
N VAL A 144 25.23 5.28 12.24
CA VAL A 144 23.80 5.63 12.29
C VAL A 144 23.41 6.06 13.71
N ASN A 145 22.88 7.28 13.85
CA ASN A 145 22.44 7.78 15.14
C ASN A 145 21.18 7.02 15.59
N GLU A 146 20.90 7.05 16.90
CA GLU A 146 19.79 6.31 17.49
C GLU A 146 18.41 6.74 16.96
N SER A 147 18.20 8.03 16.75
CA SER A 147 16.93 8.54 16.24
C SER A 147 16.64 8.06 14.81
N SER A 148 17.65 8.08 13.93
CA SER A 148 17.53 7.57 12.55
C SER A 148 17.34 6.06 12.52
N PHE A 149 18.05 5.32 13.39
CA PHE A 149 17.86 3.88 13.53
C PHE A 149 16.43 3.56 13.98
N ASN A 150 15.96 4.22 15.04
CA ASN A 150 14.65 3.97 15.62
C ASN A 150 13.54 4.32 14.63
N ARG A 151 13.67 5.44 13.91
CA ARG A 151 12.72 5.80 12.87
C ARG A 151 12.60 4.72 11.80
N ASP A 152 13.73 4.31 11.21
CA ASP A 152 13.72 3.35 10.11
C ASP A 152 13.07 2.03 10.54
N VAL A 153 13.44 1.51 11.72
CA VAL A 153 12.84 0.29 12.25
C VAL A 153 11.35 0.49 12.57
N LEU A 154 10.95 1.57 13.23
CA LEU A 154 9.55 1.75 13.61
C LEU A 154 8.65 1.94 12.39
N HIS A 155 9.10 2.72 11.40
CA HIS A 155 8.37 2.99 10.15
C HIS A 155 8.13 1.69 9.36
N GLU A 156 9.19 0.95 9.03
CA GLU A 156 9.04 -0.28 8.24
C GLU A 156 8.24 -1.35 8.99
N LEU A 157 8.37 -1.42 10.32
CA LEU A 157 7.62 -2.38 11.11
C LEU A 157 6.16 -1.93 11.34
N GLY A 158 5.82 -0.65 11.12
CA GLY A 158 4.45 -0.18 11.03
C GLY A 158 3.75 -0.74 9.78
N HIS A 159 4.42 -0.74 8.62
CA HIS A 159 3.92 -1.44 7.42
C HIS A 159 3.72 -2.94 7.67
N VAL A 160 4.62 -3.59 8.41
CA VAL A 160 4.41 -4.99 8.84
C VAL A 160 3.14 -5.16 9.68
N LEU A 161 2.70 -4.12 10.39
CA LEU A 161 1.41 -4.10 11.09
C LEU A 161 0.23 -3.64 10.22
N GLY A 162 0.44 -3.39 8.93
CA GLY A 162 -0.60 -3.00 7.99
C GLY A 162 -0.88 -1.50 7.93
N PHE A 163 -0.01 -0.66 8.51
CA PHE A 163 -0.11 0.79 8.40
C PHE A 163 0.28 1.27 7.01
N TYR A 164 -0.54 2.15 6.45
CA TYR A 164 -0.18 2.93 5.27
C TYR A 164 0.57 4.19 5.68
N HIS A 165 1.29 4.78 4.72
CA HIS A 165 1.91 6.06 4.93
C HIS A 165 0.89 7.17 5.23
N GLU A 166 1.19 8.01 6.22
CA GLU A 166 0.31 9.11 6.65
C GLU A 166 0.13 10.17 5.55
N HIS A 167 1.13 10.35 4.69
CA HIS A 167 1.06 11.32 3.59
C HIS A 167 0.07 10.98 2.49
N MET A 168 -0.42 9.74 2.42
CA MET A 168 -1.37 9.33 1.39
C MET A 168 -2.70 10.11 1.48
N ARG A 169 -2.86 11.00 2.47
CA ARG A 169 -4.00 11.90 2.67
C ARG A 169 -3.67 13.39 2.48
N CYS A 170 -2.52 13.66 1.87
CA CYS A 170 -2.05 15.01 1.53
C CYS A 170 -2.36 15.42 0.09
N ASP A 171 -3.21 14.67 -0.61
CA ASP A 171 -3.60 14.88 -2.00
C ASP A 171 -4.15 16.29 -2.24
N ALA A 172 -4.95 16.82 -1.31
CA ALA A 172 -5.46 18.17 -1.36
C ALA A 172 -4.37 19.26 -1.27
N GLU A 173 -3.24 18.94 -0.64
CA GLU A 173 -2.10 19.86 -0.44
C GLU A 173 -1.09 19.82 -1.59
N TYR A 174 -1.06 18.75 -2.39
CA TYR A 174 -0.07 18.61 -3.45
C TYR A 174 -0.22 19.63 -4.57
N ASP A 175 0.90 20.22 -5.00
CA ASP A 175 1.01 20.81 -6.32
C ASP A 175 1.30 19.68 -7.32
N SER A 176 0.23 19.03 -7.80
CA SER A 176 0.34 17.85 -8.66
C SER A 176 1.18 18.08 -9.91
N ALA A 177 1.09 19.26 -10.53
CA ALA A 177 1.83 19.56 -11.76
C ALA A 177 3.33 19.63 -11.48
N GLU A 178 3.72 20.33 -10.42
CA GLU A 178 5.12 20.49 -10.06
C GLU A 178 5.72 19.21 -9.49
N MET A 179 4.98 18.50 -8.63
CA MET A 179 5.36 17.19 -8.10
C MET A 179 5.60 16.18 -9.22
N VAL A 180 4.64 16.00 -10.15
CA VAL A 180 4.77 15.06 -11.26
C VAL A 180 5.96 15.43 -12.15
N SER A 181 6.13 16.71 -12.46
CA SER A 181 7.26 17.21 -13.25
C SER A 181 8.59 16.90 -12.56
N TRP A 182 8.70 17.17 -11.26
CA TRP A 182 9.89 16.89 -10.47
C TRP A 182 10.21 15.39 -10.42
N LEU A 183 9.22 14.53 -10.16
CA LEU A 183 9.40 13.07 -10.07
C LEU A 183 9.87 12.47 -11.40
N LYS A 184 9.29 12.93 -12.52
CA LYS A 184 9.74 12.52 -13.86
C LYS A 184 11.19 12.95 -14.13
N GLN A 185 11.54 14.19 -13.82
CA GLN A 185 12.87 14.74 -14.14
C GLN A 185 13.98 14.20 -13.26
N ASN A 186 13.71 13.96 -11.97
CA ASN A 186 14.73 13.61 -10.99
C ASN A 186 14.83 12.11 -10.73
N LEU A 187 13.73 11.37 -10.91
CA LEU A 187 13.66 9.94 -10.60
C LEU A 187 13.22 9.06 -11.78
N ASN A 188 12.96 9.63 -12.96
CA ASN A 188 12.49 8.93 -14.14
C ASN A 188 11.22 8.09 -13.92
N MET A 189 10.37 8.49 -12.97
CA MET A 189 9.12 7.77 -12.70
C MET A 189 8.10 7.99 -13.82
N THR A 190 7.41 6.92 -14.19
CA THR A 190 6.25 6.95 -15.08
C THR A 190 5.03 7.54 -14.37
N GLU A 191 4.03 8.02 -15.14
CA GLU A 191 2.78 8.51 -14.56
C GLU A 191 2.03 7.44 -13.77
N GLU A 192 2.15 6.18 -14.20
CA GLU A 192 1.61 5.04 -13.48
C GLU A 192 2.26 4.87 -12.11
N GLU A 193 3.60 4.91 -12.02
CA GLU A 193 4.33 4.81 -10.75
C GLU A 193 4.00 5.97 -9.81
N ILE A 194 3.91 7.18 -10.35
CA ILE A 194 3.50 8.36 -9.56
C ILE A 194 2.05 8.19 -9.07
N GLY A 195 1.17 7.70 -9.95
CA GLY A 195 -0.19 7.27 -9.64
C GLY A 195 -0.27 6.35 -8.42
N ARG A 196 0.52 5.27 -8.47
CA ARG A 196 0.56 4.25 -7.43
C ARG A 196 1.04 4.78 -6.09
N GLN A 197 2.08 5.61 -6.08
CA GLN A 197 2.68 6.06 -4.82
C GLN A 197 1.92 7.21 -4.15
N PHE A 198 1.36 8.14 -4.94
CA PHE A 198 0.82 9.39 -4.37
C PHE A 198 -0.71 9.49 -4.41
N TYR A 199 -1.37 8.76 -5.29
CA TYR A 199 -2.81 8.96 -5.57
C TYR A 199 -3.66 7.72 -5.29
N LEU A 200 -3.20 6.53 -5.67
CA LEU A 200 -3.93 5.27 -5.49
C LEU A 200 -4.14 4.81 -4.04
N PRO A 201 -3.23 5.04 -3.07
CA PRO A 201 -3.42 4.55 -1.70
C PRO A 201 -4.52 5.31 -0.95
N SER A 202 -4.68 6.60 -1.27
CA SER A 202 -5.83 7.42 -0.85
C SER A 202 -7.15 6.84 -1.37
N GLN A 203 -7.12 6.23 -2.56
CA GLN A 203 -8.30 5.71 -3.22
C GLN A 203 -8.57 4.25 -2.85
N ALA A 204 -7.58 3.40 -2.64
CA ALA A 204 -7.79 1.98 -2.35
C ALA A 204 -8.31 1.70 -0.92
N SER A 205 -7.88 2.52 0.06
CA SER A 205 -8.40 2.47 1.43
C SER A 205 -9.86 2.94 1.51
N ASP A 206 -10.23 3.96 0.73
CA ASP A 206 -11.59 4.50 0.65
C ASP A 206 -12.54 3.69 -0.25
N ARG A 207 -12.03 3.13 -1.35
CA ARG A 207 -12.85 2.45 -2.37
C ARG A 207 -13.45 1.12 -1.91
N TYR A 208 -12.86 0.51 -0.88
CA TYR A 208 -13.24 -0.82 -0.41
C TYR A 208 -13.73 -0.90 1.03
N GLY A 209 -13.87 0.23 1.73
CA GLY A 209 -14.38 0.25 3.11
C GLY A 209 -13.63 -0.68 4.06
N SER A 210 -12.34 -0.91 3.79
CA SER A 210 -11.53 -1.93 4.46
C SER A 210 -10.33 -1.30 5.15
N ALA A 211 -10.53 -0.16 5.79
CA ALA A 211 -9.50 0.53 6.55
C ALA A 211 -10.00 0.95 7.92
N ILE A 212 -9.18 0.74 8.94
CA ILE A 212 -9.38 1.36 10.24
C ILE A 212 -8.81 2.75 10.16
N ALA A 213 -9.70 3.74 10.22
CA ALA A 213 -9.32 5.13 10.41
C ALA A 213 -9.41 5.52 11.88
N MET A 214 -8.49 6.38 12.32
CA MET A 214 -8.46 6.88 13.69
C MET A 214 -8.87 8.33 13.82
N SER A 215 -8.62 9.15 12.80
CA SER A 215 -8.77 10.59 12.89
C SER A 215 -9.26 11.17 11.56
N ASP A 216 -9.97 12.30 11.64
CA ASP A 216 -10.31 13.18 10.52
C ASP A 216 -9.26 14.28 10.29
N LYS A 217 -8.16 14.23 11.04
CA LYS A 217 -7.03 15.15 10.97
C LYS A 217 -5.72 14.40 10.81
N ILE A 218 -4.83 15.01 10.02
CA ILE A 218 -3.48 14.54 9.81
C ILE A 218 -2.67 14.49 11.12
N ASP A 219 -1.99 13.38 11.34
CA ASP A 219 -1.08 13.22 12.47
C ASP A 219 0.35 13.59 12.09
N THR A 220 0.68 14.88 12.09
CA THR A 220 2.05 15.39 11.80
C THR A 220 3.18 14.80 12.64
N LYS A 221 2.85 14.03 13.69
CA LYS A 221 3.79 13.33 14.56
C LYS A 221 3.88 11.83 14.27
N SER A 222 3.09 11.31 13.34
CA SER A 222 3.05 9.89 13.01
C SER A 222 4.42 9.43 12.51
N ILE A 223 4.85 8.27 12.98
CA ILE A 223 6.06 7.63 12.48
C ILE A 223 5.95 7.27 11.00
N GLU A 224 4.72 7.10 10.48
CA GLU A 224 4.38 6.75 9.10
C GLU A 224 4.46 7.93 8.13
N PHE A 225 4.94 9.09 8.58
CA PHE A 225 5.20 10.22 7.70
C PHE A 225 6.40 9.96 6.79
N TYR A 226 6.15 10.12 5.49
CA TYR A 226 7.17 10.03 4.46
C TYR A 226 7.83 11.40 4.22
N SER A 227 9.14 11.41 3.97
CA SER A 227 9.87 12.64 3.64
C SER A 227 9.49 13.12 2.25
N MET A 228 8.84 14.29 2.14
CA MET A 228 8.55 14.89 0.85
C MET A 228 9.20 16.27 0.70
N PRO A 229 9.71 16.60 -0.50
CA PRO A 229 10.24 17.92 -0.77
C PRO A 229 9.13 18.96 -0.64
N ALA A 230 9.43 20.12 -0.08
CA ALA A 230 8.46 21.21 0.04
C ALA A 230 7.84 21.59 -1.32
N ILE A 231 8.60 21.43 -2.42
CA ILE A 231 8.13 21.66 -3.79
C ILE A 231 6.93 20.78 -4.20
N PHE A 232 6.65 19.69 -3.48
CA PHE A 232 5.47 18.86 -3.77
C PHE A 232 4.17 19.51 -3.29
N PHE A 233 4.22 20.54 -2.44
CA PHE A 233 3.04 21.15 -1.84
C PHE A 233 2.77 22.55 -2.38
N LYS A 234 1.48 22.88 -2.56
CA LYS A 234 1.00 24.22 -2.95
C LYS A 234 1.50 25.32 -2.01
N ARG A 235 1.59 24.99 -0.71
CA ARG A 235 2.01 25.91 0.37
C ARG A 235 3.46 25.73 0.80
N ARG A 236 4.23 24.89 0.09
CA ARG A 236 5.63 24.58 0.44
C ARG A 236 5.78 24.15 1.90
N GLU A 237 6.75 24.71 2.62
CA GLU A 237 7.03 24.42 4.03
C GLU A 237 5.88 24.80 4.97
N ALA A 238 4.94 25.65 4.53
CA ALA A 238 3.74 26.00 5.30
C ALA A 238 2.59 24.99 5.12
N SER A 239 2.77 23.93 4.33
CA SER A 239 1.80 22.85 4.25
C SER A 239 1.80 22.02 5.54
N PRO A 240 0.64 21.65 6.09
CA PRO A 240 0.56 20.71 7.22
C PRO A 240 1.09 19.32 6.87
N CYS A 241 1.28 19.03 5.59
CA CYS A 241 1.86 17.80 5.08
C CYS A 241 3.37 17.85 4.89
N TYR A 242 4.00 19.01 5.07
CA TYR A 242 5.45 19.14 5.08
C TYR A 242 5.95 18.91 6.52
N VAL A 243 6.54 17.75 6.77
CA VAL A 243 7.07 17.37 8.09
C VAL A 243 8.58 17.26 8.03
N SER A 244 9.27 18.18 8.72
CA SER A 244 10.72 18.19 8.86
C SER A 244 11.13 18.86 10.19
N PRO A 245 11.95 18.21 11.04
CA PRO A 245 12.45 16.84 10.90
C PRO A 245 11.33 15.80 11.04
N LEU A 246 11.54 14.61 10.48
CA LEU A 246 10.57 13.52 10.61
C LEU A 246 10.47 13.02 12.05
N PRO A 247 9.31 12.50 12.47
CA PRO A 247 9.15 11.84 13.76
C PRO A 247 10.08 10.63 13.88
N VAL A 248 10.56 10.36 15.09
CA VAL A 248 11.50 9.27 15.39
C VAL A 248 10.99 8.33 16.49
N THR A 249 9.73 8.52 16.90
CA THR A 249 9.01 7.76 17.91
C THR A 249 7.55 7.65 17.49
N LEU A 250 6.84 6.61 17.98
CA LEU A 250 5.40 6.48 17.78
C LEU A 250 4.64 7.63 18.42
N SER A 251 3.70 8.21 17.68
CA SER A 251 2.73 9.17 18.21
C SER A 251 1.65 8.48 19.05
N ASP A 252 0.83 9.28 19.74
CA ASP A 252 -0.35 8.74 20.45
C ASP A 252 -1.38 8.17 19.47
N GLN A 253 -1.48 8.74 18.26
CA GLN A 253 -2.40 8.24 17.23
C GLN A 253 -1.90 6.95 16.59
N ASP A 254 -0.58 6.80 16.38
CA ASP A 254 0.03 5.53 15.93
C ASP A 254 -0.31 4.41 16.91
N ARG A 255 -0.11 4.65 18.22
CA ARG A 255 -0.41 3.67 19.28
C ARG A 255 -1.89 3.33 19.33
N ALA A 256 -2.76 4.34 19.33
CA ALA A 256 -4.20 4.13 19.36
C ALA A 256 -4.71 3.37 18.12
N ALA A 257 -4.14 3.66 16.94
CA ALA A 257 -4.43 2.93 15.71
C ALA A 257 -4.07 1.44 15.83
N ALA A 258 -2.88 1.14 16.35
CA ALA A 258 -2.43 -0.23 16.52
C ALA A 258 -3.31 -0.99 17.53
N GLN A 259 -3.69 -0.35 18.64
CA GLN A 259 -4.56 -0.93 19.66
C GLN A 259 -5.96 -1.23 19.11
N LYS A 260 -6.52 -0.32 18.30
CA LYS A 260 -7.81 -0.54 17.64
C LYS A 260 -7.73 -1.62 16.55
N ALA A 261 -6.61 -1.72 15.84
CA ALA A 261 -6.40 -2.75 14.82
C ALA A 261 -6.23 -4.15 15.41
N TYR A 262 -5.69 -4.23 16.63
CA TYR A 262 -5.37 -5.49 17.30
C TYR A 262 -5.90 -5.48 18.74
N PRO A 263 -7.23 -5.51 18.94
CA PRO A 263 -7.81 -5.48 20.27
C PRO A 263 -7.70 -6.84 20.98
N PHE A 264 -7.67 -6.81 22.31
CA PHE A 264 -7.81 -8.01 23.14
C PHE A 264 -9.27 -8.42 23.37
N ASP A 265 -10.19 -7.46 23.28
CA ASP A 265 -11.61 -7.69 23.55
C ASP A 265 -12.28 -8.51 22.45
N ALA A 266 -12.91 -9.62 22.85
CA ALA A 266 -13.51 -10.56 21.90
C ALA A 266 -14.65 -9.94 21.07
N ALA A 267 -15.43 -9.01 21.63
CA ALA A 267 -16.50 -8.35 20.89
C ALA A 267 -15.94 -7.39 19.83
N GLN A 268 -14.86 -6.67 20.13
CA GLN A 268 -14.14 -5.86 19.14
C GLN A 268 -13.52 -6.71 18.03
N ILE A 269 -12.95 -7.88 18.36
CA ILE A 269 -12.43 -8.83 17.34
C ILE A 269 -13.55 -9.29 16.41
N VAL A 270 -14.73 -9.63 16.95
CA VAL A 270 -15.91 -10.01 16.14
C VAL A 270 -16.36 -8.84 15.26
N ALA A 271 -16.45 -7.62 15.82
CA ALA A 271 -16.85 -6.43 15.07
C ALA A 271 -15.91 -6.15 13.88
N LEU A 272 -14.59 -6.26 14.08
CA LEU A 272 -13.61 -6.11 12.99
C LEU A 272 -13.75 -7.18 11.91
N ARG A 273 -14.13 -8.41 12.28
CA ARG A 273 -14.39 -9.48 11.31
C ARG A 273 -15.68 -9.23 10.54
N ASP A 274 -16.71 -8.67 11.19
CA ASP A 274 -17.96 -8.31 10.52
C ASP A 274 -17.78 -7.11 9.58
N GLU A 275 -16.94 -6.13 9.93
CA GLU A 275 -16.55 -5.04 9.03
C GLU A 275 -15.85 -5.58 7.77
N LEU A 276 -14.98 -6.59 7.92
CA LEU A 276 -14.34 -7.26 6.79
C LEU A 276 -15.35 -7.98 5.88
N LYS A 277 -16.40 -8.60 6.44
CA LYS A 277 -17.49 -9.21 5.66
C LYS A 277 -18.28 -8.17 4.89
N GLN A 278 -18.62 -7.05 5.53
CA GLN A 278 -19.33 -5.95 4.87
C GLN A 278 -18.50 -5.38 3.72
N GLY A 279 -17.19 -5.23 3.90
CA GLY A 279 -16.27 -4.86 2.82
C GLY A 279 -16.31 -5.85 1.64
N LEU A 280 -16.34 -7.16 1.92
CA LEU A 280 -16.47 -8.18 0.87
C LEU A 280 -17.78 -8.07 0.11
N GLU A 281 -18.91 -7.91 0.81
CA GLU A 281 -20.23 -7.73 0.20
C GLU A 281 -20.28 -6.48 -0.68
N ALA A 282 -19.68 -5.37 -0.21
CA ALA A 282 -19.57 -4.14 -0.98
C ALA A 282 -18.75 -4.32 -2.28
N ILE A 283 -17.63 -5.04 -2.21
CA ILE A 283 -16.82 -5.36 -3.40
C ILE A 283 -17.61 -6.22 -4.38
N GLN A 284 -18.35 -7.22 -3.92
CA GLN A 284 -19.17 -8.08 -4.78
C GLN A 284 -20.27 -7.30 -5.51
N LEU A 285 -20.87 -6.32 -4.84
CA LEU A 285 -21.82 -5.40 -5.45
C LEU A 285 -21.15 -4.54 -6.53
N GLN A 286 -19.95 -3.99 -6.25
CA GLN A 286 -19.17 -3.22 -7.23
C GLN A 286 -18.75 -4.06 -8.44
N ILE A 287 -18.39 -5.34 -8.25
CA ILE A 287 -18.09 -6.27 -9.34
C ILE A 287 -19.32 -6.45 -10.23
N THR A 288 -20.49 -6.69 -9.63
CA THR A 288 -21.73 -6.89 -10.37
C THR A 288 -22.12 -5.65 -11.17
N SER A 289 -22.01 -4.46 -10.56
CA SER A 289 -22.21 -3.18 -11.22
C SER A 289 -21.22 -2.98 -12.40
N SER A 290 -19.95 -3.28 -12.19
CA SER A 290 -18.91 -3.12 -13.22
C SER A 290 -19.13 -4.05 -14.41
N VAL A 291 -19.51 -5.31 -14.17
CA VAL A 291 -19.85 -6.27 -15.22
C VAL A 291 -21.07 -5.80 -16.02
N ALA A 292 -22.11 -5.29 -15.35
CA ALA A 292 -23.28 -4.73 -16.01
C ALA A 292 -22.94 -3.50 -16.88
N ALA A 293 -22.05 -2.62 -16.39
CA ALA A 293 -21.59 -1.45 -17.14
C ALA A 293 -20.80 -1.84 -18.40
N ILE A 294 -19.92 -2.84 -18.31
CA ILE A 294 -19.18 -3.38 -19.46
C ILE A 294 -20.16 -3.97 -20.48
N ALA A 295 -21.14 -4.77 -20.05
CA ALA A 295 -22.14 -5.35 -20.94
C ALA A 295 -23.01 -4.29 -21.63
N LEU A 296 -23.38 -3.22 -20.92
CA LEU A 296 -24.11 -2.09 -21.51
C LEU A 296 -23.26 -1.35 -22.54
N ALA A 297 -21.98 -1.10 -22.26
CA ALA A 297 -21.05 -0.49 -23.21
C ALA A 297 -20.92 -1.34 -24.49
N ASP A 298 -20.76 -2.66 -24.35
CA ASP A 298 -20.69 -3.61 -25.47
C ASP A 298 -22.01 -3.62 -26.29
N SER A 299 -23.17 -3.52 -25.64
CA SER A 299 -24.48 -3.45 -26.31
C SER A 299 -24.68 -2.16 -27.09
N ILE A 300 -24.33 -1.00 -26.50
CA ILE A 300 -24.37 0.30 -27.19
C ILE A 300 -23.46 0.29 -28.42
N PHE A 301 -22.26 -0.31 -28.30
CA PHE A 301 -21.33 -0.44 -29.41
C PHE A 301 -21.89 -1.30 -30.54
N SER A 302 -22.39 -2.50 -30.24
CA SER A 302 -23.02 -3.37 -31.23
C SER A 302 -24.21 -2.69 -31.90
N GLY A 303 -25.00 -1.91 -31.16
CA GLY A 303 -26.14 -1.15 -31.67
C GLY A 303 -25.74 -0.03 -32.63
N ARG A 304 -24.68 0.74 -32.31
CA ARG A 304 -24.14 1.81 -33.17
C ARG A 304 -23.53 1.25 -34.46
N LEU A 305 -22.72 0.21 -34.36
CA LEU A 305 -22.15 -0.47 -35.54
C LEU A 305 -23.25 -1.00 -36.47
N SER A 306 -24.32 -1.57 -35.89
CA SER A 306 -25.49 -2.04 -36.65
C SER A 306 -26.33 -0.92 -37.25
N ALA A 307 -26.24 0.32 -36.75
CA ALA A 307 -26.92 1.48 -37.30
C ALA A 307 -26.10 2.13 -38.43
N GLU A 308 -24.78 2.23 -38.27
CA GLU A 308 -23.84 2.70 -39.31
C GLU A 308 -23.83 1.76 -40.53
N ILE A 309 -23.79 0.44 -40.32
CA ILE A 309 -23.90 -0.54 -41.43
C ILE A 309 -25.24 -0.40 -42.17
N ARG A 310 -26.32 -0.04 -41.46
CA ARG A 310 -27.64 0.18 -42.07
C ARG A 310 -27.74 1.50 -42.82
N SER A 311 -27.02 2.55 -42.40
CA SER A 311 -26.97 3.82 -43.14
C SER A 311 -26.07 3.74 -44.37
N ASP A 312 -24.97 2.99 -44.31
CA ASP A 312 -24.03 2.82 -45.43
C ASP A 312 -24.58 1.89 -46.52
N GLY A 313 -25.59 1.07 -46.21
CA GLY A 313 -26.38 0.33 -47.21
C GLY A 313 -27.19 1.21 -48.18
N MET A 314 -27.15 2.54 -48.05
CA MET A 314 -27.79 3.49 -48.97
C MET A 314 -26.84 4.53 -49.59
N ALA A 315 -25.53 4.47 -49.34
CA ALA A 315 -24.57 5.38 -49.99
C ALA A 315 -23.22 4.69 -50.23
N GLU A 316 -22.97 4.34 -51.50
CA GLU A 316 -21.62 4.13 -51.99
C GLU A 316 -20.81 5.44 -51.81
N THR A 317 -19.57 5.31 -51.36
CA THR A 317 -18.50 6.34 -51.22
C THR A 317 -18.45 7.16 -49.92
N GLN A 318 -17.76 6.62 -48.90
CA GLN A 318 -16.51 7.18 -48.33
C GLN A 318 -16.07 6.33 -47.14
N GLN A 319 -14.79 5.89 -47.11
CA GLN A 319 -14.19 5.29 -45.92
C GLN A 319 -14.26 6.28 -44.75
N PRO A 320 -14.80 5.91 -43.57
CA PRO A 320 -14.69 6.76 -42.40
C PRO A 320 -13.27 6.66 -41.85
N GLN A 321 -12.42 7.63 -42.23
CA GLN A 321 -11.27 8.03 -41.44
C GLN A 321 -11.76 8.83 -40.22
N ASP A 322 -12.21 8.14 -39.18
CA ASP A 322 -12.20 8.74 -37.84
C ASP A 322 -11.74 7.71 -36.80
N SER A 323 -10.42 7.57 -36.70
CA SER A 323 -9.76 6.77 -35.68
C SER A 323 -9.86 7.39 -34.28
N SER A 324 -10.36 8.63 -34.14
CA SER A 324 -10.34 9.36 -32.86
C SER A 324 -11.47 8.95 -31.90
N THR A 325 -12.59 8.44 -32.40
CA THR A 325 -13.76 8.02 -31.61
C THR A 325 -13.62 6.59 -31.09
N ASN A 326 -13.02 5.69 -31.88
CA ASN A 326 -12.72 4.31 -31.45
C ASN A 326 -11.59 4.26 -30.41
N LEU A 327 -10.57 5.12 -30.53
CA LEU A 327 -9.51 5.27 -29.52
C LEU A 327 -10.08 5.59 -28.12
N LYS A 328 -11.09 6.46 -28.03
CA LYS A 328 -11.70 6.84 -26.73
C LYS A 328 -12.52 5.72 -26.09
N LEU A 329 -13.12 4.81 -26.86
CA LEU A 329 -13.99 3.76 -26.31
C LEU A 329 -13.19 2.51 -25.90
N ASP A 330 -12.16 2.14 -26.66
CA ASP A 330 -11.21 1.09 -26.29
C ASP A 330 -10.46 1.46 -24.99
N ASP A 331 -10.14 2.74 -24.81
CA ASP A 331 -9.59 3.27 -23.56
C ASP A 331 -10.56 3.10 -22.37
N VAL A 332 -11.84 3.42 -22.55
CA VAL A 332 -12.88 3.21 -21.53
C VAL A 332 -13.03 1.73 -21.19
N ARG A 333 -13.04 0.86 -22.20
CA ARG A 333 -13.13 -0.60 -22.02
C ARG A 333 -11.91 -1.15 -21.28
N ALA A 334 -10.71 -0.69 -21.62
CA ALA A 334 -9.48 -1.07 -20.94
C ALA A 334 -9.49 -0.62 -19.48
N VAL A 335 -9.96 0.60 -19.19
CA VAL A 335 -10.13 1.10 -17.82
C VAL A 335 -11.14 0.27 -17.01
N GLN A 336 -12.30 -0.05 -17.59
CA GLN A 336 -13.32 -0.87 -16.92
C GLN A 336 -12.83 -2.29 -16.65
N ASN A 337 -12.16 -2.92 -17.63
CA ASN A 337 -11.61 -4.26 -17.47
C ASN A 337 -10.50 -4.31 -16.41
N ARG A 338 -9.63 -3.28 -16.34
CA ARG A 338 -8.64 -3.14 -15.27
C ARG A 338 -9.30 -2.99 -13.91
N THR A 339 -10.28 -2.08 -13.80
CA THR A 339 -11.06 -1.90 -12.56
C THR A 339 -11.69 -3.21 -12.07
N LEU A 340 -12.25 -3.99 -13.00
CA LEU A 340 -12.85 -5.29 -12.68
C LEU A 340 -11.79 -6.31 -12.21
N ALA A 341 -10.58 -6.29 -12.78
CA ALA A 341 -9.49 -7.14 -12.34
C ALA A 341 -9.05 -6.79 -10.90
N ASP A 342 -8.91 -5.50 -10.59
CA ASP A 342 -8.53 -5.01 -9.27
C ASP A 342 -9.58 -5.39 -8.21
N LEU A 343 -10.86 -5.24 -8.54
CA LEU A 343 -11.98 -5.65 -7.69
C LEU A 343 -11.95 -7.15 -7.37
N ARG A 344 -11.70 -7.99 -8.39
CA ARG A 344 -11.61 -9.45 -8.21
C ARG A 344 -10.41 -9.85 -7.37
N ALA A 345 -9.28 -9.15 -7.50
CA ALA A 345 -8.12 -9.37 -6.66
C ALA A 345 -8.41 -9.04 -5.19
N ALA A 346 -9.09 -7.91 -4.94
CA ALA A 346 -9.50 -7.53 -3.60
C ALA A 346 -10.54 -8.51 -3.00
N GLU A 347 -11.50 -8.99 -3.81
CA GLU A 347 -12.46 -10.02 -3.40
C GLU A 347 -11.76 -11.32 -2.96
N ALA A 348 -10.77 -11.78 -3.75
CA ALA A 348 -10.00 -12.99 -3.43
C ALA A 348 -9.21 -12.86 -2.12
N LEU A 349 -8.63 -11.68 -1.88
CA LEU A 349 -7.92 -11.37 -0.63
C LEU A 349 -8.88 -11.45 0.58
N LEU A 350 -10.03 -10.78 0.50
CA LEU A 350 -11.02 -10.77 1.58
C LEU A 350 -11.60 -12.15 1.87
N LYS A 351 -11.92 -12.94 0.83
CA LYS A 351 -12.37 -14.33 0.97
C LYS A 351 -11.33 -15.19 1.68
N THR A 352 -10.06 -15.02 1.33
CA THR A 352 -8.95 -15.73 1.99
C THR A 352 -8.87 -15.36 3.47
N ARG A 353 -9.06 -14.08 3.82
CA ARG A 353 -9.02 -13.63 5.21
C ARG A 353 -10.22 -14.11 6.03
N LEU A 354 -11.41 -14.18 5.45
CA LEU A 354 -12.62 -14.65 6.14
C LEU A 354 -12.70 -16.18 6.28
N GLY A 355 -11.96 -16.92 5.44
CA GLY A 355 -11.86 -18.39 5.51
C GLY A 355 -10.78 -18.90 6.48
N ARG A 356 -9.95 -18.02 7.04
CA ARG A 356 -8.99 -18.31 8.13
C ARG A 356 -9.62 -18.00 9.49
#